data_AF-A0A956LCE1-F1
#
_entry.id   AF-A0A956LCE1-F1
#
_cell.length_a   1.000
_cell.length_b   1.000
_cell.length_c   1.000
_cell.angle_alpha   90.00
_cell.angle_beta   90.00
_cell.angle_gamma   90.00
#
_symmetry.space_group_name_H-M   'P 1'
#
loop_
_entity.id
_entity.type
_entity.pdbx_description
1 polymer ?
#
loop_
_entity_poly.entity_id
_entity_poly.type
_entity_poly.pdbx_seq_one_letter_code
_entity_poly.pdbx_strand_id
1 'polypeptide(L)'
;MYISDDDRRRMRFIVTTMIVALALNIVAAVLSLGPPAAFVLTIGLALVYLGYVVRTRDPLIARLMLFGIVVGFGELPADYFGVVTTATLVYPPGEPLICVSPAYMPLSWMLLMVQLGFVGVWLGRRTSLGVATVAMIILGG
;
A
#
# COMPACT_ATOMS: atom_id res chain seq x y z
N MET A 1 27.31 -8.26 4.02
CA MET A 1 26.17 -7.80 4.84
C MET A 1 25.22 -8.97 5.03
N TYR A 2 25.06 -9.47 6.25
CA TYR A 2 24.27 -10.67 6.55
C TYR A 2 22.77 -10.34 6.50
N ILE A 3 21.97 -11.13 5.78
CA ILE A 3 20.50 -11.01 5.80
C ILE A 3 20.04 -11.72 7.08
N SER A 4 19.47 -10.99 8.04
CA SER A 4 18.84 -11.64 9.19
C SER A 4 17.67 -12.50 8.73
N ASP A 5 17.40 -13.60 9.43
CA ASP A 5 16.27 -14.48 9.10
C ASP A 5 14.93 -13.72 9.14
N ASP A 6 14.83 -12.70 9.98
CA ASP A 6 13.72 -11.75 10.04
C ASP A 6 13.55 -10.98 8.74
N ASP A 7 14.63 -10.43 8.17
CA ASP A 7 14.55 -9.69 6.90
C ASP A 7 14.16 -10.61 5.74
N ARG A 8 14.63 -11.86 5.74
CA ARG A 8 14.23 -12.85 4.72
C ARG A 8 12.76 -13.26 4.87
N ARG A 9 12.25 -13.37 6.10
CA ARG A 9 10.83 -13.65 6.36
C ARG A 9 9.95 -12.49 5.92
N ARG A 10 10.30 -11.25 6.29
CA ARG A 10 9.59 -10.02 5.89
C ARG A 10 9.55 -9.88 4.38
N MET A 11 10.71 -10.02 3.72
CA MET A 11 10.81 -9.89 2.27
C MET A 11 9.93 -10.92 1.55
N ARG A 12 9.99 -12.19 1.96
CA ARG A 12 9.11 -13.23 1.40
C ARG A 12 7.64 -12.88 1.58
N PHE A 13 7.24 -12.49 2.78
CA PHE A 13 5.85 -12.12 3.06
C PHE A 13 5.39 -10.95 2.18
N ILE A 14 6.19 -9.87 2.12
CA ILE A 14 5.85 -8.66 1.37
C ILE A 14 5.78 -8.96 -0.13
N VAL A 15 6.81 -9.58 -0.69
CA VAL A 15 6.83 -9.94 -2.12
C VAL A 15 5.66 -10.87 -2.47
N THR A 16 5.37 -11.88 -1.63
CA THR A 16 4.20 -12.75 -1.85
C THR A 16 2.90 -11.94 -1.84
N THR A 17 2.69 -11.06 -0.87
CA THR A 17 1.48 -10.22 -0.84
C THR A 17 1.40 -9.23 -2.00
N MET A 18 2.53 -8.70 -2.50
CA MET A 18 2.57 -7.86 -3.70
C MET A 18 2.17 -8.64 -4.95
N ILE A 19 2.71 -9.85 -5.13
CA ILE A 19 2.36 -10.73 -6.25
C ILE A 19 0.88 -11.10 -6.19
N VAL A 20 0.38 -11.49 -5.01
CA VAL A 20 -1.04 -11.83 -4.81
C VAL A 20 -1.92 -10.61 -5.08
N ALA A 21 -1.57 -9.43 -4.56
CA ALA A 21 -2.30 -8.20 -4.80
C ALA A 21 -2.35 -7.87 -6.30
N LEU A 22 -1.22 -7.94 -7.01
CA LEU A 22 -1.14 -7.71 -8.44
C LEU A 22 -2.00 -8.70 -9.22
N ALA A 23 -1.88 -10.00 -8.93
CA ALA A 23 -2.66 -11.04 -9.58
C ALA A 23 -4.17 -10.83 -9.38
N LEU A 24 -4.60 -10.51 -8.17
CA LEU A 24 -6.01 -10.26 -7.87
C LEU A 24 -6.53 -8.98 -8.53
N ASN A 25 -5.72 -7.93 -8.62
CA ASN A 25 -6.07 -6.72 -9.37
C ASN A 25 -6.20 -7.01 -10.87
N ILE A 26 -5.31 -7.81 -11.46
CA ILE A 26 -5.41 -8.24 -12.86
C ILE A 26 -6.72 -9.02 -13.08
N VAL A 27 -7.03 -9.98 -12.21
CA VAL A 27 -8.29 -10.74 -12.29
C VAL A 27 -9.50 -9.82 -12.16
N ALA A 28 -9.50 -8.89 -11.21
CA ALA A 28 -10.59 -7.94 -11.02
C ALA A 28 -10.78 -7.02 -12.23
N ALA A 29 -9.69 -6.61 -12.87
CA ALA A 29 -9.72 -5.81 -14.09
C ALA A 29 -10.26 -6.62 -15.29
N VAL A 30 -9.76 -7.84 -15.52
CA VAL A 30 -10.21 -8.72 -16.62
C VAL A 30 -11.69 -9.06 -16.48
N LEU A 31 -12.17 -9.28 -15.26
CA LEU A 31 -13.57 -9.58 -14.97
C LEU A 31 -14.45 -8.33 -14.81
N SER A 32 -13.88 -7.12 -14.96
CA SER A 32 -14.58 -5.85 -14.80
C SER A 32 -15.37 -5.74 -13.48
N LEU A 33 -14.80 -6.24 -12.38
CA LEU A 33 -15.48 -6.31 -11.08
C LEU A 33 -15.69 -4.93 -10.41
N GLY A 34 -15.05 -3.89 -10.95
CA GLY A 34 -15.27 -2.51 -10.56
C GLY A 34 -14.84 -2.17 -9.12
N PRO A 35 -15.36 -1.06 -8.56
CA PRO A 35 -14.94 -0.53 -7.27
C PRO A 35 -15.12 -1.47 -6.07
N PRO A 36 -16.19 -2.30 -5.99
CA PRO A 36 -16.33 -3.26 -4.90
C PRO A 36 -15.16 -4.23 -4.78
N ALA A 37 -14.54 -4.63 -5.89
CA ALA A 37 -13.36 -5.48 -5.85
C ALA A 37 -12.16 -4.77 -5.22
N ALA A 38 -11.91 -3.50 -5.56
CA ALA A 38 -10.86 -2.71 -4.93
C ALA A 38 -11.07 -2.61 -3.42
N PHE A 39 -12.30 -2.32 -2.98
CA PHE A 39 -12.65 -2.29 -1.56
C PHE A 39 -12.35 -3.63 -0.87
N VAL A 40 -12.87 -4.74 -1.40
CA VAL A 40 -12.72 -6.08 -0.80
C VAL A 40 -11.24 -6.50 -0.77
N LEU A 41 -10.50 -6.26 -1.84
CA LEU A 41 -9.08 -6.58 -1.92
C LEU A 41 -8.25 -5.77 -0.91
N THR A 42 -8.50 -4.47 -0.80
CA THR A 42 -7.79 -3.60 0.15
C THR A 42 -8.07 -4.00 1.59
N ILE A 43 -9.34 -4.22 1.96
CA ILE A 43 -9.68 -4.68 3.32
C ILE A 43 -9.08 -6.06 3.59
N GLY A 44 -9.19 -7.00 2.64
CA GLY A 44 -8.63 -8.34 2.79
C GLY A 44 -7.12 -8.33 3.02
N LEU A 45 -6.38 -7.58 2.20
CA LEU A 45 -4.93 -7.42 2.37
C LEU A 45 -4.58 -6.71 3.68
N ALA A 46 -5.32 -5.67 4.06
CA ALA A 46 -5.11 -4.97 5.33
C ALA A 46 -5.24 -5.91 6.52
N LEU A 47 -6.23 -6.81 6.50
CA LEU A 47 -6.42 -7.85 7.52
C LEU A 47 -5.30 -8.89 7.52
N VAL A 48 -4.78 -9.28 6.35
CA VAL A 48 -3.61 -10.17 6.25
C VAL A 48 -2.37 -9.54 6.89
N TYR A 49 -2.12 -8.25 6.63
CA TYR A 49 -1.03 -7.50 7.25
C TYR A 49 -1.21 -7.33 8.76
N LEU A 50 -2.43 -7.00 9.20
CA LEU A 50 -2.76 -6.92 10.62
C LEU A 50 -2.53 -8.26 11.32
N GLY A 51 -3.02 -9.36 10.73
CA GLY A 51 -2.81 -10.71 11.23
C GLY A 51 -1.32 -11.08 11.32
N TYR A 52 -0.53 -10.70 10.31
CA TYR A 52 0.92 -10.86 10.34
C TYR A 52 1.56 -10.11 11.51
N VAL A 53 1.23 -8.84 11.71
CA VAL A 53 1.76 -8.01 12.81
C VAL A 53 1.35 -8.58 14.17
N VAL A 54 0.09 -8.96 14.36
CA VAL A 54 -0.39 -9.55 15.62
C VAL A 54 0.36 -10.85 15.94
N ARG A 55 0.60 -11.70 14.93
CA ARG A 55 1.28 -13.00 15.11
C ARG A 55 2.78 -12.88 15.32
N THR A 56 3.45 -12.01 14.56
CA THR A 56 4.92 -11.89 14.57
C THR A 56 5.43 -10.81 15.52
N ARG A 57 4.53 -9.93 15.99
CA ARG A 57 4.84 -8.71 16.75
C ARG A 57 5.91 -7.85 16.09
N ASP A 58 5.91 -7.80 14.76
CA ASP A 58 6.94 -7.09 14.00
C ASP A 58 6.78 -5.56 14.10
N PRO A 59 7.68 -4.86 14.81
CA PRO A 59 7.52 -3.43 15.05
C PRO A 59 7.77 -2.59 13.80
N LEU A 60 8.52 -3.10 12.81
CA LEU A 60 8.77 -2.38 11.57
C LEU A 60 7.50 -2.32 10.73
N ILE A 61 6.86 -3.47 10.51
CA ILE A 61 5.62 -3.55 9.73
C ILE A 61 4.50 -2.78 10.44
N ALA A 62 4.37 -2.89 11.76
CA ALA A 62 3.39 -2.12 12.53
C ALA A 62 3.56 -0.59 12.36
N ARG A 63 4.80 -0.10 12.40
CA ARG A 63 5.10 1.32 12.19
C ARG A 63 4.81 1.76 10.76
N LEU A 64 5.14 0.94 9.76
CA LEU A 64 4.81 1.23 8.36
C LEU A 64 3.30 1.25 8.12
N MET A 65 2.54 0.35 8.76
CA MET A 65 1.08 0.37 8.72
C MET A 65 0.55 1.69 9.32
N LEU A 66 0.98 2.05 10.53
CA LEU A 66 0.55 3.29 11.16
C LEU A 66 0.91 4.52 10.32
N PHE A 67 2.15 4.56 9.83
CA PHE A 67 2.63 5.63 8.95
C PHE A 67 1.77 5.74 7.68
N GLY A 68 1.47 4.62 7.03
CA GLY A 68 0.67 4.64 5.82
C GLY A 68 -0.79 4.99 6.04
N ILE A 69 -1.37 4.71 7.21
CA ILE A 69 -2.69 5.23 7.57
C ILE A 69 -2.64 6.77 7.66
N VAL A 70 -1.61 7.33 8.31
CA VAL A 70 -1.44 8.79 8.41
C VAL A 70 -1.28 9.42 7.03
N VAL A 71 -0.43 8.85 6.18
CA VAL A 71 -0.28 9.28 4.77
C VAL A 71 -1.61 9.19 4.04
N GLY A 72 -2.35 8.10 4.24
CA GLY A 72 -3.64 7.89 3.60
C GLY A 72 -4.72 8.90 3.96
N PHE A 73 -4.76 9.36 5.22
CA PHE A 73 -5.60 10.50 5.59
C PHE A 73 -5.06 11.83 5.04
N GLY A 74 -3.74 11.96 4.92
CA GLY A 74 -3.08 13.09 4.28
C GLY A 74 -3.37 13.24 2.79
N GLU A 75 -3.75 12.15 2.11
CA GLU A 75 -4.14 12.19 0.69
C GLU A 75 -5.57 12.71 0.47
N LEU A 76 -6.49 12.56 1.44
CA LEU A 76 -7.89 12.95 1.24
C LEU A 76 -8.08 14.42 0.80
N PRO A 77 -7.30 15.40 1.30
CA PRO A 77 -7.32 16.76 0.75
C PRO A 77 -6.83 16.87 -0.69
N ALA A 78 -5.84 16.06 -1.09
CA ALA A 78 -5.33 16.03 -2.47
C ALA A 78 -6.37 15.44 -3.42
N ASP A 79 -7.04 14.35 -3.03
CA ASP A 79 -8.19 13.80 -3.76
C ASP A 79 -9.31 14.84 -3.87
N TYR A 80 -9.63 15.54 -2.77
CA TYR A 80 -10.63 16.60 -2.78
C TYR A 80 -10.29 17.71 -3.77
N PHE A 81 -9.05 18.16 -3.78
CA PHE A 81 -8.58 19.13 -4.76
C PHE A 81 -8.73 18.60 -6.19
N GLY A 82 -8.34 17.34 -6.43
CA GLY A 82 -8.43 16.66 -7.72
C GLY A 82 -9.86 16.48 -8.25
N VAL A 83 -10.81 16.16 -7.37
CA VAL A 83 -12.21 15.92 -7.73
C VAL A 83 -12.98 17.23 -7.84
N VAL A 84 -12.87 18.11 -6.83
CA VAL A 84 -13.75 19.28 -6.69
C VAL A 84 -13.16 20.53 -7.34
N THR A 85 -11.84 20.72 -7.27
CA THR A 85 -11.21 21.97 -7.73
C THR A 85 -10.74 21.88 -9.18
N THR A 86 -10.03 20.80 -9.53
CA THR A 86 -9.46 20.66 -10.88
C THR A 86 -10.30 19.78 -11.81
N ALA A 87 -11.25 19.00 -11.27
CA ALA A 87 -12.04 18.01 -12.00
C ALA A 87 -11.19 17.03 -12.84
N THR A 88 -9.97 16.74 -12.37
CA THR A 88 -9.03 15.82 -13.03
C THR A 88 -9.12 14.40 -12.49
N LEU A 89 -9.81 14.20 -11.37
CA LEU A 89 -10.02 12.90 -10.73
C LEU A 89 -11.52 12.60 -10.69
N VAL A 90 -11.90 11.41 -11.18
CA VAL A 90 -13.30 10.96 -11.19
C VAL A 90 -13.36 9.58 -10.56
N TYR A 91 -14.06 9.48 -9.44
CA TYR A 91 -14.38 8.20 -8.83
C TYR A 91 -15.72 7.67 -9.36
N PRO A 92 -15.78 6.39 -9.76
CA PRO A 92 -17.03 5.76 -10.18
C PRO A 92 -18.04 5.69 -9.02
N PRO A 93 -19.35 5.82 -9.31
CA PRO A 93 -20.37 5.76 -8.28
C PRO A 93 -20.55 4.32 -7.74
N GLY A 94 -21.07 4.20 -6.51
CA GLY A 94 -21.51 2.92 -5.94
C GLY A 94 -20.61 2.33 -4.85
N GLU A 95 -19.61 3.08 -4.37
CA GLU A 95 -18.77 2.68 -3.25
C GLU A 95 -18.91 3.63 -2.05
N PRO A 96 -18.63 3.15 -0.82
CA PRO A 96 -18.60 4.03 0.35
C PRO A 96 -17.49 5.08 0.19
N LEU A 97 -17.82 6.35 0.47
CA LEU A 97 -16.88 7.46 0.38
C LEU A 97 -16.56 8.05 1.75
N ILE A 98 -15.34 8.55 1.91
CA ILE A 98 -14.95 9.50 2.96
C ILE A 98 -14.81 10.86 2.26
N CYS A 99 -15.76 11.76 2.49
CA CYS A 99 -15.90 13.00 1.72
C CYS A 99 -16.09 12.68 0.22
N VAL A 100 -15.07 12.84 -0.62
CA VAL A 100 -15.11 12.52 -2.07
C VAL A 100 -14.25 11.32 -2.45
N SER A 101 -13.44 10.80 -1.53
CA SER A 101 -12.52 9.69 -1.80
C SER A 101 -13.14 8.35 -1.43
N PRO A 102 -12.79 7.24 -2.12
CA PRO A 102 -13.17 5.90 -1.69
C PRO A 102 -12.78 5.63 -0.24
N ALA A 103 -13.68 5.06 0.55
CA ALA A 103 -13.45 4.86 1.98
C ALA A 103 -12.28 3.91 2.28
N TYR A 104 -11.88 3.08 1.31
CA TYR A 104 -10.70 2.23 1.42
C TYR A 104 -9.38 3.00 1.19
N MET A 105 -9.39 4.24 0.69
CA MET A 105 -8.18 4.99 0.30
C MET A 105 -7.13 5.05 1.40
N PRO A 106 -7.46 5.37 2.67
CA PRO A 106 -6.45 5.39 3.73
C PRO A 106 -5.75 4.04 3.92
N LEU A 107 -6.46 2.93 3.70
CA LEU A 107 -5.92 1.59 3.81
C LEU A 107 -5.13 1.17 2.56
N SER A 108 -5.48 1.68 1.38
CA SER A 108 -4.65 1.49 0.17
C SER A 108 -3.27 2.12 0.37
N TRP A 109 -3.21 3.34 0.92
CA TRP A 109 -1.95 3.98 1.28
C TRP A 109 -1.18 3.24 2.38
N MET A 110 -1.89 2.68 3.37
CA MET A 110 -1.28 1.77 4.35
C MET A 110 -0.56 0.61 3.67
N LEU A 111 -1.22 -0.09 2.74
CA LEU A 111 -0.65 -1.24 2.03
C LEU A 111 0.56 -0.82 1.18
N LEU A 112 0.45 0.29 0.47
CA LEU A 112 1.52 0.81 -0.38
C LEU A 112 2.75 1.20 0.46
N MET A 113 2.55 1.91 1.58
CA MET A 113 3.65 2.27 2.48
C MET A 113 4.30 1.06 3.16
N VAL A 114 3.55 0.00 3.44
CA VAL A 114 4.16 -1.22 3.96
C VAL A 114 4.99 -1.92 2.88
N GLN A 115 4.46 -2.08 1.67
CA GLN A 115 5.12 -2.79 0.58
C GLN A 115 6.35 -2.03 0.07
N LEU A 116 6.15 -0.81 -0.42
CA LEU A 116 7.22 0.02 -0.98
C LEU A 116 8.10 0.61 0.11
N GLY A 117 7.55 1.01 1.26
CA GLY A 117 8.36 1.52 2.37
C GLY A 117 9.30 0.45 2.94
N PHE A 118 8.89 -0.82 3.01
CA PHE A 118 9.82 -1.88 3.38
C PHE A 118 10.91 -2.08 2.34
N VAL A 119 10.58 -2.07 1.04
CA VAL A 119 11.59 -2.16 -0.03
C VAL A 119 12.58 -1.00 0.05
N GLY A 120 12.10 0.21 0.32
CA GLY A 120 12.93 1.40 0.55
C GLY A 120 13.86 1.26 1.76
N VAL A 121 13.35 0.79 2.90
CA VAL A 121 14.17 0.50 4.09
C VAL A 121 15.20 -0.60 3.78
N TRP A 122 14.80 -1.63 3.05
CA TRP A 122 15.67 -2.74 2.67
C TRP A 122 16.81 -2.29 1.73
N LEU A 123 16.51 -1.43 0.75
CA LEU A 123 17.48 -0.81 -0.15
C LEU A 123 18.40 0.16 0.59
N GLY A 124 17.85 1.10 1.37
CA GLY A 124 18.61 2.12 2.08
C GLY A 124 19.58 1.57 3.13
N ARG A 125 19.37 0.34 3.62
CA ARG A 125 20.33 -0.37 4.46
C ARG A 125 21.50 -0.98 3.68
N ARG A 126 21.35 -1.20 2.36
CA ARG A 126 22.28 -1.95 1.49
C ARG A 126 23.01 -1.08 0.47
N THR A 127 22.46 0.08 0.15
CA THR A 127 23.00 1.01 -0.85
C THR A 127 23.16 2.40 -0.24
N SER A 128 23.74 3.33 -1.00
CA SER A 128 23.72 4.75 -0.61
C SER A 128 22.28 5.29 -0.71
N LEU A 129 21.99 6.31 0.09
CA LEU A 129 20.68 6.96 0.09
C LEU A 129 20.26 7.41 -1.33
N GLY A 130 21.18 7.99 -2.10
CA GLY A 130 20.90 8.42 -3.47
C GLY A 130 20.49 7.27 -4.39
N VAL A 131 21.17 6.11 -4.30
CA VAL A 131 20.81 4.93 -5.10
C VAL A 131 19.47 4.35 -4.66
N ALA A 132 19.20 4.28 -3.35
CA ALA A 132 17.91 3.84 -2.83
C ALA A 132 16.76 4.75 -3.30
N THR A 133 16.96 6.07 -3.24
CA THR A 133 15.97 7.04 -3.71
C THR A 133 15.68 6.88 -5.20
N VAL A 134 16.72 6.81 -6.04
CA VAL A 134 16.55 6.63 -7.50
C VAL A 134 15.83 5.32 -7.80
N ALA A 135 16.17 4.24 -7.10
CA ALA A 135 15.49 2.96 -7.26
C ALA A 135 14.01 3.03 -6.86
N MET A 136 13.67 3.71 -5.76
CA MET A 136 12.27 3.89 -5.35
C MET A 136 11.48 4.72 -6.36
N ILE A 137 12.05 5.80 -6.90
CA ILE A 137 11.41 6.61 -7.95
C ILE A 137 11.04 5.74 -9.16
N ILE A 138 11.95 4.86 -9.61
CA ILE A 138 11.70 3.96 -10.74
C ILE A 138 10.59 2.94 -10.42
N LEU A 139 10.53 2.47 -9.17
CA LEU A 139 9.50 1.56 -8.69
C LEU A 139 8.15 2.26 -8.41
N GLY A 140 8.07 3.59 -8.58
CA GLY A 140 6.87 4.38 -8.34
C GLY A 140 6.61 4.69 -6.86
N GLY A 141 7.65 4.71 -6.03
CA GLY A 141 7.59 5.07 -4.61
C GLY A 141 8.49 6.23 -4.21
#